data_AF-A0A932BJL5-F1
#
_entry.id   AF-A0A932BJL5-F1
#
_cell.length_a   1.000
_cell.length_b   1.000
_cell.length_c   1.000
_cell.angle_alpha   90.00
_cell.angle_beta   90.00
_cell.angle_gamma   90.00
#
_symmetry.space_group_name_H-M   'P 1'
#
loop_
_entity.id
_entity.type
_entity.pdbx_description
1 polymer ?
#
loop_
_entity_poly.entity_id
_entity_poly.type
_entity_poly.pdbx_seq_one_letter_code
_entity_poly.pdbx_strand_id
1 'polypeptide(L)' 'TLKPGHGLTLDQMKHFLEEQRMTKQYWPETLNILDDLPRTPSGKIQKFRLREMARGENKAD' A
#
# COMPACT_ATOMS: atom_id res chain seq x y z
N THR A 1 -6.23 4.43 8.10
CA THR A 1 -4.90 4.08 8.64
C THR A 1 -5.05 2.87 9.55
N LEU A 2 -3.99 2.08 9.74
CA LEU A 2 -4.04 0.97 10.71
C LEU A 2 -4.26 1.53 12.11
N LYS A 3 -5.11 0.86 12.89
CA LYS A 3 -5.34 1.23 14.28
C LYS A 3 -4.13 0.83 15.12
N PRO A 4 -3.81 1.55 16.20
CA PRO A 4 -2.79 1.14 17.15
C PRO A 4 -2.99 -0.32 17.60
N GLY A 5 -1.91 -1.09 17.66
CA GLY A 5 -1.94 -2.50 18.04
C GLY A 5 -2.51 -3.46 16.98
N HIS A 6 -2.90 -2.98 15.80
CA HIS A 6 -3.41 -3.82 14.72
C HIS A 6 -2.38 -3.92 13.58
N GLY A 7 -2.24 -5.14 13.04
CA GLY A 7 -1.45 -5.40 11.84
C GLY A 7 -2.35 -5.81 10.67
N LEU A 8 -1.83 -5.66 9.46
CA LEU A 8 -2.40 -6.24 8.26
C LEU A 8 -1.29 -6.94 7.49
N THR A 9 -1.49 -8.22 7.22
CA THR A 9 -0.56 -9.03 6.44
C THR A 9 -1.02 -9.18 4.99
N LEU A 10 -0.08 -9.50 4.10
CA LEU A 10 -0.40 -9.77 2.71
C LEU A 10 -1.34 -10.98 2.56
N ASP A 11 -1.18 -12.01 3.39
CA ASP A 11 -2.03 -13.21 3.32
C ASP A 11 -3.47 -12.93 3.75
N GLN A 12 -3.67 -12.12 4.79
CA GLN A 12 -5.00 -11.64 5.16
C GLN A 12 -5.65 -10.83 4.03
N MET A 13 -4.86 -10.01 3.32
CA MET A 13 -5.35 -9.27 2.16
C MET A 13 -5.74 -10.19 1.02
N LYS A 14 -4.90 -11.18 0.70
CA LYS A 14 -5.19 -12.19 -0.33
C LYS A 14 -6.46 -12.98 -0.01
N HIS A 15 -6.62 -13.43 1.24
CA HIS A 15 -7.82 -14.12 1.70
C HIS A 15 -9.08 -13.27 1.51
N PHE A 16 -9.02 -11.99 1.91
CA PHE A 16 -10.12 -11.06 1.69
C PHE A 16 -10.44 -10.90 0.19
N LEU A 17 -9.43 -10.76 -0.68
CA LEU A 17 -9.63 -10.63 -2.12
C LEU A 17 -10.22 -11.90 -2.76
N GLU A 18 -9.87 -13.07 -2.22
CA GLU A 18 -10.45 -14.36 -2.58
C GLU A 18 -11.94 -14.43 -2.23
N GLU A 19 -12.30 -14.04 -1.00
CA GLU A 19 -13.70 -13.96 -0.57
C GLU A 19 -14.52 -13.00 -1.44
N GLN A 20 -13.91 -11.90 -1.87
CA GLN A 20 -14.53 -10.94 -2.80
C GLN A 20 -14.54 -11.41 -4.26
N ARG A 21 -14.07 -12.64 -4.56
CA ARG A 21 -14.01 -13.24 -5.90
C ARG A 21 -13.21 -12.39 -6.91
N MET A 22 -12.20 -11.66 -6.43
CA MET A 22 -11.33 -10.89 -7.30
C MET A 22 -10.37 -11.82 -8.06
N THR A 23 -10.18 -11.57 -9.35
CA THR A 23 -9.25 -12.40 -10.15
C THR A 23 -7.81 -12.23 -9.65
N LYS A 24 -7.07 -13.33 -9.59
CA LYS A 24 -5.70 -13.38 -9.02
C LYS A 24 -4.71 -12.43 -9.71
N GLN A 25 -4.94 -12.06 -10.98
CA GLN A 25 -4.10 -11.12 -11.72
C GLN A 25 -4.10 -9.70 -11.11
N TYR A 26 -5.17 -9.31 -10.41
CA TYR A 26 -5.25 -8.01 -9.73
C TYR A 26 -4.73 -8.05 -8.29
N TRP A 27 -4.29 -9.22 -7.81
CA TRP A 27 -3.81 -9.33 -6.45
C TRP A 27 -2.43 -8.67 -6.32
N PRO A 28 -2.16 -7.99 -5.20
CA PRO A 28 -0.85 -7.41 -4.97
C PRO A 28 0.19 -8.50 -4.68
N GLU A 29 1.41 -8.26 -5.13
CA GLU A 29 2.57 -9.11 -4.81
C GLU A 29 3.24 -8.70 -3.49
N THR A 30 3.14 -7.42 -3.13
CA THR A 30 3.77 -6.84 -1.93
C THR A 30 2.79 -5.94 -1.18
N LEU A 31 2.91 -5.89 0.15
CA LEU A 31 2.14 -5.00 1.02
C LEU A 31 3.09 -4.14 1.86
N ASN A 32 3.00 -2.82 1.70
CA ASN A 32 3.73 -1.85 2.51
C ASN A 32 2.74 -1.02 3.34
N ILE A 33 2.92 -1.03 4.65
CA ILE A 33 2.16 -0.20 5.57
C ILE A 33 2.93 1.11 5.77
N LEU A 34 2.27 2.23 5.49
CA LEU A 34 2.79 3.57 5.69
C LEU A 34 1.91 4.31 6.70
N ASP A 35 2.53 5.10 7.56
CA ASP A 35 1.80 5.93 8.53
C ASP A 35 1.02 7.05 7.84
N ASP A 36 1.59 7.62 6.77
CA ASP A 36 0.90 8.55 5.88
C ASP A 36 1.37 8.38 4.42
N LEU A 37 0.52 8.80 3.49
CA LEU A 37 0.82 8.80 2.06
C LEU A 37 1.50 10.13 1.69
N PRO A 38 2.48 10.12 0.77
CA PRO A 38 3.10 11.35 0.30
C PRO A 38 2.07 12.23 -0.40
N ARG A 39 1.96 13.49 0.03
CA ARG A 39 0.97 14.45 -0.46
C ARG A 39 1.62 15.73 -0.95
N THR A 40 0.97 16.41 -1.90
CA THR A 40 1.31 17.79 -2.26
C THR A 40 0.92 18.74 -1.12
N PRO A 41 1.42 20.00 -1.10
CA PRO A 41 0.95 21.01 -0.14
C PRO A 41 -0.57 21.25 -0.17
N SER A 42 -1.22 20.98 -1.30
CA SER A 42 -2.67 21.00 -1.47
C SER A 42 -3.39 19.70 -1.05
N GLY A 43 -2.68 18.72 -0.48
CA GLY A 43 -3.23 17.47 0.05
C GLY A 43 -3.42 16.32 -0.95
N LYS A 44 -3.09 16.51 -2.23
CA LYS A 44 -3.24 15.46 -3.27
C LYS A 44 -2.17 14.39 -3.12
N ILE A 45 -2.54 13.12 -3.30
CA ILE A 45 -1.58 12.00 -3.24
C ILE A 45 -0.60 12.07 -4.41
N GLN A 46 0.70 12.02 -4.08
CA GLN A 46 1.80 12.00 -5.04
C GLN A 46 2.10 10.57 -5.49
N LYS A 47 1.30 10.04 -6.43
CA LYS A 47 1.43 8.66 -6.93
C LYS A 47 2.82 8.32 -7.50
N PHE A 48 3.58 9.30 -7.98
CA PHE A 48 4.94 9.04 -8.50
C PHE A 48 5.89 8.61 -7.38
N ARG A 49 5.88 9.31 -6.23
CA ARG A 49 6.68 8.93 -5.05
C ARG A 49 6.30 7.54 -4.54
N LEU A 50 5.01 7.22 -4.50
CA LEU A 50 4.56 5.87 -4.12
C LEU A 50 5.13 4.77 -5.04
N ARG A 51 5.28 5.05 -6.35
CA ARG A 51 5.90 4.10 -7.29
C ARG A 51 7.41 3.99 -7.10
N GLU A 52 8.09 5.06 -6.72
CA GLU A 52 9.53 5.03 -6.39
C GLU A 52 9.75 4.23 -5.10
N MET A 53 8.96 4.51 -4.06
CA MET A 53 8.97 3.75 -2.79
C MET A 53 8.71 2.26 -3.03
N ALA A 54 7.74 1.91 -3.87
CA ALA A 54 7.44 0.51 -4.21
C ALA A 54 8.56 -0.20 -4.98
N ARG A 55 9.37 0.55 -5.74
CA ARG A 55 10.58 0.02 -6.42
C ARG A 55 11.80 -0.06 -5.51
N GLY A 56 11.72 0.44 -4.28
CA GLY A 56 12.87 0.57 -3.38
C GLY A 56 13.78 1.76 -3.71
N GLU A 57 13.35 2.66 -4.60
CA GLU A 57 14.08 3.88 -4.97
C GLU A 57 13.82 4.96 -3.90
N ASN A 58 14.47 4.81 -2.74
CA ASN A 58 14.45 5.85 -1.70
C ASN A 58 15.42 6.97 -2.08
N LYS A 59 14.91 8.03 -2.72
CA LYS A 59 15.53 9.35 -2.52
C LYS A 59 15.04 9.86 -1.18
N ALA A 60 15.87 9.68 -0.15
CA ALA A 60 15.75 10.45 1.08
C ALA A 60 15.71 11.93 0.68
N ASP A 61 14.61 12.61 1.02
CA ASP A 61 14.56 14.07 1.02
C ASP A 61 15.54 14.60 2.08
#